data_AF-A0AA41VBB7-F1
#
_entry.id   AF-A0AA41VBB7-F1
#
_cell.length_a   1.000
_cell.length_b   1.000
_cell.length_c   1.000
_cell.angle_alpha   90.00
_cell.angle_beta   90.00
_cell.angle_gamma   90.00
#
_symmetry.space_group_name_H-M   'P 1'
#
loop_
_entity.id
_entity.type
_entity.pdbx_description
1 polymer ?
#
loop_
_entity_poly.entity_id
_entity_poly.type
_entity_poly.pdbx_seq_one_letter_code
_entity_poly.pdbx_strand_id
1 'polypeptide(L)'
;GDTGDASVRFLLAFDVGSEKFRTIQIPDFGQVQCVCLLDVQSHVAILRRTGVYTARLSIYKEDTASDIGGKNWTETVIILPVCWDARRTLFFHAIAGADQIFLESHQKNDSGTTISISLYSYCLKNKYPKTKTFEQIEIRGIPSSVPAWNCTKLCTSFCESLVL
;
A
#
# COMPACT_ATOMS: atom_id res chain seq x y z
N GLY A 1 -37.62 -0.16 9.25
CA GLY A 1 -36.94 0.62 8.20
C GLY A 1 -35.67 1.12 8.82
N ASP A 2 -34.56 0.49 8.48
CA ASP A 2 -33.26 0.83 9.04
C ASP A 2 -32.57 1.76 8.03
N THR A 3 -32.60 3.07 8.30
CA THR A 3 -31.82 4.05 7.55
C THR A 3 -30.38 3.91 8.04
N GLY A 4 -29.66 2.97 7.45
CA GLY A 4 -28.23 2.80 7.65
C GLY A 4 -27.51 4.06 7.18
N ASP A 5 -27.26 4.96 8.12
CA ASP A 5 -26.42 6.13 7.91
C ASP A 5 -25.03 5.63 7.52
N ALA A 6 -24.69 5.75 6.24
CA ALA A 6 -23.39 5.34 5.74
C ALA A 6 -22.34 6.23 6.42
N SER A 7 -21.62 5.68 7.39
CA SER A 7 -20.61 6.44 8.14
C SER A 7 -19.58 7.01 7.16
N VAL A 8 -19.63 8.32 6.92
CA VAL A 8 -18.67 8.97 6.04
C VAL A 8 -17.31 8.98 6.74
N ARG A 9 -16.26 8.53 6.04
CA ARG A 9 -14.89 8.44 6.57
C ARG A 9 -13.99 9.44 5.85
N PHE A 10 -13.04 10.00 6.59
CA PHE A 10 -12.10 11.00 6.09
C PHE A 10 -10.67 10.65 6.48
N LEU A 11 -9.72 10.98 5.60
CA LEU A 11 -8.32 11.13 5.96
C LEU A 11 -8.08 12.59 6.36
N LEU A 12 -7.40 12.80 7.48
CA LEU A 12 -6.91 14.12 7.86
C LEU A 12 -5.48 14.25 7.35
N ALA A 13 -5.24 15.20 6.45
CA ALA A 13 -3.93 15.51 5.91
C ALA A 13 -3.46 16.87 6.42
N PHE A 14 -2.19 16.99 6.77
CA PHE A 14 -1.55 18.26 7.10
C PHE A 14 -0.79 18.76 5.87
N ASP A 15 -1.19 19.91 5.34
CA ASP A 15 -0.49 20.59 4.26
C ASP A 15 0.60 21.49 4.86
N VAL A 16 1.86 21.12 4.61
CA VAL A 16 3.03 21.85 5.09
C VAL A 16 3.14 23.24 4.47
N GLY A 17 2.72 23.42 3.20
CA GLY A 17 2.85 24.69 2.50
C GLY A 17 1.88 25.76 3.01
N SER A 18 0.67 25.36 3.40
CA SER A 18 -0.34 26.25 3.99
C SER A 18 -0.43 26.19 5.51
N GLU A 19 0.34 25.30 6.14
CA GLU A 19 0.31 24.97 7.58
C GLU A 19 -1.09 24.65 8.10
N LYS A 20 -1.93 24.02 7.28
CA LYS A 20 -3.34 23.74 7.59
C LYS A 20 -3.68 22.27 7.46
N PHE A 21 -4.62 21.84 8.28
CA PHE A 21 -5.28 20.56 8.10
C PHE A 21 -6.35 20.67 7.03
N ARG A 22 -6.42 19.63 6.19
CA ARG A 22 -7.51 19.41 5.24
C ARG A 22 -8.05 18.01 5.40
N THR A 23 -9.31 17.83 5.02
CA THR A 23 -9.95 16.52 5.02
C THR A 23 -10.05 16.01 3.59
N ILE A 24 -9.75 14.73 3.40
CA ILE A 24 -9.91 14.02 2.13
C ILE A 24 -10.98 12.96 2.38
N GLN A 25 -12.11 13.05 1.68
CA GLN A 25 -13.17 12.07 1.84
C GLN A 25 -12.73 10.73 1.25
N ILE A 26 -12.87 9.66 2.04
CA ILE A 26 -12.54 8.29 1.63
C ILE A 26 -13.79 7.67 0.98
N PRO A 27 -13.67 6.93 -0.13
CA PRO A 27 -14.79 6.16 -0.67
C PRO A 27 -15.33 5.17 0.36
N ASP A 28 -16.63 4.89 0.32
CA ASP A 28 -17.18 3.83 1.15
C ASP A 28 -16.63 2.47 0.68
N PHE A 29 -15.82 1.86 1.53
CA PHE A 29 -15.18 0.59 1.27
C PHE A 29 -15.90 -0.60 1.92
N GLY A 30 -17.01 -0.37 2.63
CA GLY A 30 -17.72 -1.39 3.41
C GLY A 30 -16.92 -1.86 4.63
N GLN A 31 -16.96 -3.18 4.93
CA GLN A 31 -16.12 -3.77 5.97
C GLN A 31 -14.66 -3.83 5.52
N VAL A 32 -13.81 -3.13 6.26
CA VAL A 32 -12.39 -2.98 5.95
C VAL A 32 -11.59 -3.85 6.92
N GLN A 33 -10.93 -4.91 6.41
CA GLN A 33 -10.14 -5.82 7.27
C GLN A 33 -8.65 -5.49 7.32
N CYS A 34 -8.07 -4.92 6.25
CA CYS A 34 -6.68 -4.48 6.23
C CYS A 34 -6.51 -3.31 5.26
N VAL A 35 -5.90 -2.22 5.72
CA VAL A 35 -5.58 -1.03 4.91
C VAL A 35 -4.15 -0.60 5.13
N CYS A 36 -3.48 -0.25 4.04
CA CYS A 36 -2.21 0.46 4.05
C CYS A 36 -2.40 1.82 3.38
N LEU A 37 -1.90 2.87 4.02
CA LEU A 37 -1.75 4.19 3.42
C LEU A 37 -0.39 4.25 2.73
N LEU A 38 -0.36 4.70 1.48
CA LEU A 38 0.85 4.77 0.65
C LEU A 38 0.94 6.16 0.00
N ASP A 39 2.17 6.63 -0.21
CA ASP A 39 2.45 7.72 -1.15
C ASP A 39 2.88 7.10 -2.47
N VAL A 40 2.04 7.25 -3.49
CA VAL A 40 2.23 6.67 -4.81
C VAL A 40 2.18 7.79 -5.84
N GLN A 41 3.23 7.96 -6.66
CA GLN A 41 3.27 9.04 -7.65
C GLN A 41 3.02 10.44 -7.06
N SER A 42 3.44 10.70 -5.81
CA SER A 42 3.15 11.95 -5.08
C SER A 42 1.66 12.17 -4.79
N HIS A 43 0.88 11.09 -4.77
CA HIS A 43 -0.54 11.10 -4.45
C HIS A 43 -0.80 10.18 -3.26
N VAL A 44 -1.76 10.58 -2.44
CA VAL A 44 -2.26 9.73 -1.36
C VAL A 44 -2.95 8.52 -1.97
N ALA A 45 -2.55 7.33 -1.54
CA ALA A 45 -3.14 6.08 -2.00
C ALA A 45 -3.52 5.17 -0.83
N ILE A 46 -4.62 4.45 -1.00
CA ILE A 46 -5.14 3.48 -0.06
C ILE A 46 -5.07 2.11 -0.72
N LEU A 47 -4.33 1.19 -0.12
CA LEU A 47 -4.32 -0.21 -0.51
C LEU A 47 -5.14 -1.02 0.48
N ARG A 48 -6.15 -1.74 0.00
CA ARG A 48 -7.01 -2.59 0.84
C ARG A 48 -7.04 -4.03 0.37
N ARG A 49 -7.12 -4.96 1.32
CA ARG A 49 -7.36 -6.37 1.02
C ARG A 49 -8.81 -6.55 0.54
N THR A 50 -9.00 -7.27 -0.57
CA THR A 50 -10.33 -7.65 -1.08
C THR A 50 -10.51 -9.16 -1.19
N GLY A 51 -9.44 -9.93 -1.09
CA GLY A 51 -9.45 -11.39 -1.11
C GLY A 51 -8.14 -11.94 -0.58
N VAL A 52 -7.92 -13.26 -0.77
CA VAL A 52 -6.68 -13.91 -0.32
C VAL A 52 -5.48 -13.50 -1.19
N TYR A 53 -5.69 -13.31 -2.50
CA TYR A 53 -4.65 -12.93 -3.47
C TYR A 53 -4.95 -11.61 -4.18
N THR A 54 -5.95 -10.86 -3.71
CA THR A 54 -6.41 -9.64 -4.38
C THR A 54 -6.43 -8.46 -3.41
N ALA A 55 -5.86 -7.35 -3.86
CA ALA A 55 -5.94 -6.06 -3.22
C ALA A 55 -6.54 -5.03 -4.18
N ARG A 56 -7.17 -3.99 -3.64
CA ARG A 56 -7.55 -2.80 -4.41
C ARG A 56 -6.68 -1.64 -3.98
N LEU A 57 -6.09 -0.96 -4.96
CA LEU A 57 -5.37 0.28 -4.78
C LEU A 57 -6.26 1.42 -5.27
N SER A 58 -6.56 2.35 -4.38
CA SER A 58 -7.29 3.58 -4.67
C SER A 58 -6.31 4.74 -4.59
N ILE A 59 -6.09 5.47 -5.69
CA ILE A 59 -5.18 6.63 -5.73
C ILE A 59 -6.03 7.90 -5.80
N TYR A 60 -5.82 8.80 -4.85
CA TYR A 60 -6.49 10.10 -4.80
C TYR A 60 -5.78 11.09 -5.74
N LYS A 61 -6.51 11.66 -6.70
CA LYS A 61 -6.04 12.72 -7.58
C LYS A 61 -6.73 14.00 -7.22
N GLU A 62 -5.95 15.00 -6.84
CA GLU A 62 -6.47 16.31 -6.52
C GLU A 62 -6.81 17.04 -7.82
N ASP A 63 -8.08 16.99 -8.22
CA ASP A 63 -8.62 17.88 -9.24
C ASP A 63 -9.02 19.22 -8.62
N THR A 64 -8.84 20.30 -9.36
CA THR A 64 -9.15 21.68 -8.91
C THR A 64 -10.66 21.94 -8.74
N ALA A 65 -11.52 20.98 -9.07
CA ALA A 65 -12.96 21.04 -8.88
C ALA A 65 -13.36 20.31 -7.58
N SER A 66 -14.23 20.96 -6.82
CA SER A 66 -14.74 20.57 -5.50
C SER A 66 -14.85 19.04 -5.28
N ASP A 67 -14.29 18.58 -4.16
CA ASP A 67 -14.07 17.19 -3.72
C ASP A 67 -15.37 16.40 -3.40
N ILE A 68 -16.49 16.80 -4.00
CA ILE A 68 -17.83 16.30 -3.67
C ILE A 68 -18.00 14.88 -4.20
N GLY A 69 -18.11 13.92 -3.26
CA GLY A 69 -18.56 12.56 -3.52
C GLY A 69 -17.45 11.57 -3.89
N GLY A 70 -16.18 11.84 -3.54
CA GLY A 70 -15.08 10.87 -3.72
C GLY A 70 -14.75 10.55 -5.18
N LYS A 71 -15.16 11.41 -6.13
CA LYS A 71 -14.88 11.25 -7.57
C LYS A 71 -13.39 11.33 -7.92
N ASN A 72 -12.60 11.82 -6.99
CA ASN A 72 -11.16 12.04 -7.10
C ASN A 72 -10.34 10.75 -6.88
N TRP A 73 -10.98 9.60 -6.60
CA TRP A 73 -10.29 8.34 -6.42
C TRP A 73 -10.31 7.49 -7.70
N THR A 74 -9.13 7.06 -8.16
CA THR A 74 -8.99 6.04 -9.19
C THR A 74 -8.71 4.68 -8.55
N GLU A 75 -9.55 3.67 -8.79
CA GLU A 75 -9.32 2.31 -8.29
C GLU A 75 -8.62 1.42 -9.32
N THR A 76 -7.76 0.51 -8.85
CA THR A 76 -7.16 -0.56 -9.63
C THR A 76 -7.07 -1.83 -8.78
N VAL A 77 -7.40 -2.99 -9.38
CA VAL A 77 -7.22 -4.29 -8.74
C VAL A 77 -5.77 -4.75 -8.94
N ILE A 78 -5.16 -5.22 -7.87
CA ILE A 78 -3.80 -5.75 -7.82
C ILE A 78 -3.88 -7.22 -7.42
N ILE A 79 -3.16 -8.07 -8.17
CA ILE A 79 -2.99 -9.48 -7.84
C ILE A 79 -1.70 -9.65 -7.04
N LEU A 80 -1.83 -10.21 -5.84
CA LEU A 80 -0.71 -10.46 -4.93
C LEU A 80 -0.01 -11.78 -5.32
N PRO A 81 1.34 -11.84 -5.26
CA PRO A 81 2.11 -13.04 -5.57
C PRO A 81 2.05 -14.08 -4.45
N VAL A 82 1.53 -13.70 -3.28
CA VAL A 82 1.43 -14.52 -2.06
C VAL A 82 0.08 -14.28 -1.40
N CYS A 83 -0.37 -15.24 -0.58
CA CYS A 83 -1.60 -15.08 0.18
C CYS A 83 -1.47 -13.99 1.24
N TRP A 84 -2.49 -13.15 1.37
CA TRP A 84 -2.66 -12.24 2.51
C TRP A 84 -3.52 -12.96 3.53
N ASP A 85 -2.92 -13.72 4.44
CA ASP A 85 -3.64 -14.51 5.47
C ASP A 85 -2.93 -14.44 6.84
N ALA A 86 -3.44 -15.17 7.84
CA ALA A 86 -2.87 -15.14 9.19
C ALA A 86 -1.45 -15.72 9.29
N ARG A 87 -1.02 -16.53 8.30
CA ARG A 87 0.33 -17.13 8.26
C ARG A 87 1.36 -16.18 7.65
N ARG A 88 0.92 -15.06 7.05
CA ARG A 88 1.80 -14.09 6.40
C ARG A 88 1.54 -12.68 6.87
N THR A 89 2.59 -12.00 7.33
CA THR A 89 2.54 -10.55 7.50
C THR A 89 3.04 -9.90 6.21
N LEU A 90 2.20 -9.05 5.61
CA LEU A 90 2.54 -8.31 4.39
C LEU A 90 2.79 -6.85 4.74
N PHE A 91 3.91 -6.32 4.28
CA PHE A 91 4.26 -4.91 4.37
C PHE A 91 4.31 -4.33 2.95
N PHE A 92 3.61 -3.23 2.75
CA PHE A 92 3.62 -2.52 1.48
C PHE A 92 4.39 -1.23 1.65
N HIS A 93 5.34 -1.00 0.75
CA HIS A 93 6.17 0.20 0.72
C HIS A 93 5.98 0.88 -0.62
N ALA A 94 5.87 2.20 -0.60
CA ALA A 94 5.89 3.00 -1.81
C ALA A 94 6.89 4.14 -1.58
N ILE A 95 7.57 4.54 -2.64
CA ILE A 95 8.53 5.64 -2.61
C ILE A 95 7.82 6.86 -3.21
N ALA A 96 7.84 7.97 -2.47
CA ALA A 96 7.26 9.22 -2.95
C ALA A 96 7.81 9.58 -4.34
N GLY A 97 6.91 9.91 -5.27
CA GLY A 97 7.25 10.22 -6.66
C GLY A 97 7.66 9.02 -7.55
N ALA A 98 7.79 7.81 -7.00
CA ALA A 98 8.08 6.62 -7.79
C ALA A 98 6.81 5.93 -8.31
N ASP A 99 6.95 5.26 -9.45
CA ASP A 99 5.91 4.42 -10.06
C ASP A 99 5.94 2.96 -9.56
N GLN A 100 6.46 2.72 -8.36
CA GLN A 100 6.67 1.36 -7.83
C GLN A 100 6.11 1.18 -6.43
N ILE A 101 5.54 -0.01 -6.21
CA ILE A 101 5.15 -0.52 -4.90
C ILE A 101 6.00 -1.74 -4.62
N PHE A 102 6.62 -1.80 -3.44
CA PHE A 102 7.30 -2.98 -2.93
C PHE A 102 6.38 -3.73 -1.97
N LEU A 103 6.34 -5.05 -2.10
CA LEU A 103 5.67 -5.94 -1.17
C LEU A 103 6.72 -6.79 -0.48
N GLU A 104 6.76 -6.70 0.84
CA GLU A 104 7.57 -7.54 1.70
C GLU A 104 6.65 -8.55 2.40
N SER A 105 6.93 -9.85 2.23
CA SER A 105 6.14 -10.94 2.81
C SER A 105 6.95 -11.70 3.84
N HIS A 106 6.45 -11.77 5.07
CA HIS A 106 7.00 -12.56 6.16
C HIS A 106 6.13 -13.78 6.39
N GLN A 107 6.63 -14.96 6.04
CA GLN A 107 5.95 -16.22 6.30
C GLN A 107 6.28 -16.74 7.69
N LYS A 108 5.25 -17.10 8.45
CA LYS A 108 5.39 -17.70 9.78
C LYS A 108 5.09 -19.19 9.75
N ASN A 109 5.76 -19.95 10.62
CA ASN A 109 5.38 -21.33 10.93
C ASN A 109 4.26 -21.36 11.99
N ASP A 110 3.85 -22.56 12.40
CA ASP A 110 2.78 -22.73 13.40
C ASP A 110 3.15 -22.19 14.81
N SER A 111 4.45 -22.02 15.11
CA SER A 111 4.92 -21.36 16.34
C SER A 111 4.97 -19.84 16.25
N GLY A 112 4.58 -19.25 15.12
CA GLY A 112 4.61 -17.81 14.87
C GLY A 112 5.99 -17.25 14.49
N THR A 113 7.00 -18.11 14.36
CA THR A 113 8.38 -17.73 13.99
C THR A 113 8.46 -17.46 12.49
N THR A 114 9.12 -16.38 12.09
CA THR A 114 9.35 -16.06 10.68
C THR A 114 10.34 -17.05 10.07
N ILE A 115 9.91 -17.80 9.05
CA ILE A 115 10.71 -18.84 8.37
C ILE A 115 11.16 -18.45 6.97
N SER A 116 10.51 -17.46 6.35
CA SER A 116 10.85 -16.98 5.02
C SER A 116 10.48 -15.51 4.89
N ILE A 117 11.35 -14.74 4.26
CA ILE A 117 11.06 -13.36 3.86
C ILE A 117 11.26 -13.24 2.35
N SER A 118 10.33 -12.58 1.67
CA SER A 118 10.40 -12.36 0.23
C SER A 118 10.03 -10.92 -0.10
N LEU A 119 10.76 -10.32 -1.03
CA LEU A 119 10.51 -8.96 -1.52
C LEU A 119 10.05 -9.03 -2.97
N TYR A 120 9.04 -8.25 -3.30
CA TYR A 120 8.49 -8.13 -4.64
C TYR A 120 8.36 -6.66 -5.04
N SER A 121 8.43 -6.35 -6.33
CA SER A 121 8.13 -5.03 -6.88
C SER A 121 6.92 -5.09 -7.82
N TYR A 122 6.18 -4.00 -7.88
CA TYR A 122 5.05 -3.79 -8.76
C TYR A 122 5.14 -2.41 -9.41
N CYS A 123 5.23 -2.36 -10.73
CA CYS A 123 5.24 -1.11 -11.49
C CYS A 123 3.80 -0.67 -11.82
N LEU A 124 3.46 0.56 -11.43
CA LEU A 124 2.14 1.18 -11.66
C LEU A 124 1.93 1.57 -13.12
N LYS A 125 2.99 2.10 -13.75
CA LYS A 125 3.05 2.36 -15.18
C LYS A 125 3.61 1.11 -15.85
N ASN A 126 2.82 0.48 -16.73
CA ASN A 126 3.38 -0.46 -17.68
C ASN A 126 3.07 0.03 -19.10
N LYS A 127 4.13 0.16 -19.90
CA LYS A 127 4.08 0.66 -21.29
C LYS A 127 3.48 -0.38 -22.26
N TYR A 128 3.19 -1.58 -21.76
CA TYR A 128 2.66 -2.72 -22.51
C TYR A 128 1.50 -3.39 -21.74
N PRO A 129 0.47 -3.91 -22.43
CA PRO A 129 -0.71 -4.52 -21.83
C PRO A 129 -0.45 -5.95 -21.30
N LYS A 130 0.76 -6.24 -20.81
CA LYS A 130 1.00 -7.46 -20.04
C LYS A 130 0.50 -7.24 -18.62
N THR A 131 -0.20 -8.24 -18.10
CA THR A 131 -0.80 -8.31 -16.76
C THR A 131 0.06 -7.61 -15.72
N LYS A 132 -0.49 -6.62 -15.01
CA LYS A 132 0.19 -5.95 -13.91
C LYS A 132 0.38 -6.95 -12.78
N THR A 133 1.55 -7.55 -12.67
CA THR A 133 1.89 -8.54 -11.64
C THR A 133 3.12 -8.10 -10.86
N PHE A 134 3.24 -8.62 -9.65
CA PHE A 134 4.45 -8.47 -8.87
C PHE A 134 5.57 -9.34 -9.44
N GLU A 135 6.79 -8.80 -9.45
CA GLU A 135 8.01 -9.51 -9.77
C GLU A 135 8.82 -9.70 -8.49
N GLN A 136 9.34 -10.92 -8.25
CA GLN A 136 10.14 -11.18 -7.06
C GLN A 136 11.54 -10.59 -7.23
N ILE A 137 11.99 -9.84 -6.22
CA ILE A 137 13.36 -9.32 -6.15
C ILE A 137 14.22 -10.40 -5.49
N GLU A 138 15.23 -10.86 -6.22
CA GLU A 138 16.22 -11.78 -5.68
C GLU A 138 17.28 -11.02 -4.87
N ILE A 139 17.29 -11.22 -3.55
CA ILE A 139 18.30 -10.65 -2.67
C ILE A 139 19.45 -11.65 -2.57
N ARG A 140 20.57 -11.35 -3.23
CA ARG A 140 21.80 -12.14 -3.17
C ARG A 140 22.79 -11.54 -2.19
N GLY A 141 23.72 -12.35 -1.68
CA GLY A 141 24.86 -11.88 -0.89
C GLY A 141 24.61 -11.78 0.62
N ILE A 142 23.48 -12.23 1.14
CA ILE A 142 23.28 -12.42 2.58
C ILE A 142 23.83 -13.80 2.96
N PRO A 143 24.88 -13.89 3.82
CA PRO A 143 25.40 -15.17 4.28
C PRO A 143 24.33 -15.97 5.03
N SER A 144 24.30 -17.29 4.83
CA SER A 144 23.37 -18.19 5.54
C SER A 144 23.56 -18.22 7.07
N SER A 145 24.67 -17.66 7.56
CA SER A 145 24.99 -17.52 8.98
C SER A 145 24.31 -16.32 9.66
N VAL A 146 23.67 -15.42 8.89
CA VAL A 146 22.93 -14.30 9.47
C VAL A 146 21.65 -14.84 10.13
N PRO A 147 21.46 -14.66 11.44
CA PRO A 147 20.25 -15.13 12.09
C PRO A 147 19.03 -14.45 11.47
N ALA A 148 18.02 -15.25 11.12
CA ALA A 148 16.72 -14.73 10.72
C ALA A 148 16.09 -14.01 11.93
N TRP A 149 16.22 -12.70 11.99
CA TRP A 149 15.58 -11.91 13.03
C TRP A 149 14.10 -11.72 12.69
N ASN A 150 13.24 -11.94 13.70
CA ASN A 150 11.79 -11.88 13.59
C ASN A 150 11.23 -10.50 13.20
N CYS A 151 12.08 -9.47 13.07
CA CYS A 151 11.68 -8.08 12.87
C CYS A 151 12.47 -7.32 11.79
N THR A 152 13.31 -7.99 10.98
CA THR A 152 14.10 -7.26 9.98
C THR A 152 13.19 -6.83 8.82
N LYS A 153 13.01 -5.53 8.65
CA LYS A 153 12.47 -4.96 7.42
C LYS A 153 13.52 -5.10 6.33
N LEU A 154 13.19 -5.72 5.20
CA LEU A 154 14.06 -5.79 4.04
C LEU A 154 14.13 -4.45 3.29
N CYS A 155 13.06 -3.67 3.38
CA CYS A 155 12.97 -2.38 2.71
C CYS A 155 12.53 -1.27 3.67
N THR A 156 13.16 -0.10 3.54
CA THR A 156 12.65 1.15 4.08
C THR A 156 12.77 2.23 3.01
N SER A 157 11.76 3.08 2.90
CA SER A 157 11.79 4.27 2.06
C SER A 157 12.23 5.46 2.90
N PHE A 158 13.17 6.25 2.38
CA PHE A 158 13.56 7.53 2.96
C PHE A 158 13.22 8.62 1.94
N CYS A 159 12.51 9.66 2.38
CA CYS A 159 12.25 10.85 1.60
C CYS A 159 12.90 12.02 2.31
N GLU A 160 13.83 12.69 1.64
CA GLU A 160 14.44 13.92 2.14
C GLU A 160 13.76 15.10 1.44
N SER A 161 13.27 16.05 2.23
CA SER A 161 12.82 17.34 1.70
C SER A 161 13.97 18.32 1.86
N LEU A 162 14.60 18.68 0.74
CA LEU A 162 15.56 19.78 0.70
C LEU A 162 14.74 21.08 0.72
N VAL A 163 14.33 21.50 1.90
CA VAL A 163 13.83 22.86 2.11
C VAL A 163 15.05 23.78 1.98
N LEU A 164 15.15 24.49 0.85
CA LEU A 164 16.12 25.57 0.60
C LEU A 164 15.57 26.89 1.14
#